data_AF-A0A660RU35-F1
#
_entry.id   AF-A0A660RU35-F1
#
_cell.length_a   1.000
_cell.length_b   1.000
_cell.length_c   1.000
_cell.angle_alpha   90.00
_cell.angle_beta   90.00
_cell.angle_gamma   90.00
#
_symmetry.space_group_name_H-M   'P 1'
#
loop_
_entity.id
_entity.type
_entity.pdbx_description
1 polymer ?
#
loop_
_entity_poly.entity_id
_entity_poly.type
_entity_poly.pdbx_seq_one_letter_code
_entity_poly.pdbx_strand_id
1 'polypeptide(L)'
;PKSRGDYAFISHMAEIALEGEGKVGVIVPHGVLFRSGAEGVIRRKFIEGNVLEAVIGLPAQLFYGTGIPAAILIFNKGRKSWMEAKTERDKHVLFIDASREFEDGKKQNRLRDEDIEKIVSTFREFKEVEKYSHLATLEEIQEAEFNLNIPRYVDTFEEEEDVDIAAVQKEIQEIEAELAETQKELKRYLEELGL
;
A
#
# COMPACT_ATOMS: atom_id res chain seq x y z
N PRO A 1 -1.60 -24.21 6.92
CA PRO A 1 -3.00 -24.36 7.40
C PRO A 1 -3.80 -25.20 6.39
N LYS A 2 -4.89 -25.87 6.79
CA LYS A 2 -5.62 -26.77 5.87
C LYS A 2 -6.24 -26.06 4.64
N SER A 3 -6.47 -24.75 4.69
CA SER A 3 -7.14 -23.98 3.61
C SER A 3 -6.35 -22.78 3.07
N ARG A 4 -5.21 -22.42 3.68
CA ARG A 4 -4.35 -21.30 3.25
C ARG A 4 -2.89 -21.68 3.43
N GLY A 5 -2.10 -21.55 2.36
CA GLY A 5 -0.75 -22.08 2.25
C GLY A 5 0.35 -21.05 2.12
N ASP A 6 0.03 -19.76 2.04
CA ASP A 6 1.02 -18.72 1.69
C ASP A 6 2.20 -18.73 2.66
N TYR A 7 1.93 -18.70 3.97
CA TYR A 7 3.00 -18.77 4.97
C TYR A 7 3.74 -20.11 5.01
N ALA A 8 3.19 -21.21 4.47
CA ALA A 8 3.95 -22.44 4.34
C ALA A 8 5.10 -22.28 3.32
N PHE A 9 4.83 -21.61 2.19
CA PHE A 9 5.86 -21.30 1.20
C PHE A 9 6.83 -20.23 1.69
N ILE A 10 6.32 -19.16 2.30
CA ILE A 10 7.16 -18.10 2.88
C ILE A 10 8.10 -18.71 3.93
N SER A 11 7.59 -19.56 4.82
CA SER A 11 8.43 -20.23 5.81
C SER A 11 9.44 -21.16 5.19
N HIS A 12 9.06 -21.94 4.18
CA HIS A 12 10.03 -22.77 3.49
C HIS A 12 11.15 -21.94 2.85
N MET A 13 10.82 -20.89 2.12
CA MET A 13 11.80 -20.02 1.44
C MET A 13 12.72 -19.31 2.43
N ALA A 14 12.17 -18.77 3.53
CA ALA A 14 12.94 -18.10 4.56
C ALA A 14 13.88 -19.05 5.32
N GLU A 15 13.46 -20.31 5.52
CA GLU A 15 14.26 -21.32 6.23
C GLU A 15 15.42 -21.87 5.39
N ILE A 16 15.24 -22.04 4.08
CA ILE A 16 16.32 -22.52 3.20
C ILE A 16 17.34 -21.45 2.82
N ALA A 17 17.05 -20.18 3.12
CA ALA A 17 17.98 -19.09 2.89
C ALA A 17 19.19 -19.20 3.81
N LEU A 18 20.39 -18.88 3.29
CA LEU A 18 21.65 -19.03 4.03
C LEU A 18 21.63 -18.19 5.32
N GLU A 19 21.84 -18.83 6.46
CA GLU A 19 21.92 -18.13 7.75
C GLU A 19 23.08 -17.10 7.73
N GLY A 20 22.83 -15.89 8.21
CA GLY A 20 23.83 -14.82 8.28
C GLY A 20 24.01 -13.99 7.01
N GLU A 21 23.52 -14.43 5.84
CA GLU A 21 23.76 -13.72 4.56
C GLU A 21 22.58 -13.75 3.58
N GLY A 22 21.72 -14.77 3.65
CA GLY A 22 20.67 -15.03 2.67
C GLY A 22 19.55 -14.00 2.68
N LYS A 23 19.06 -13.65 1.49
CA LYS A 23 17.88 -12.79 1.29
C LYS A 23 16.84 -13.46 0.42
N VAL A 24 15.57 -13.23 0.72
CA VAL A 24 14.41 -13.76 0.00
C VAL A 24 13.45 -12.63 -0.29
N GLY A 25 13.09 -12.44 -1.55
CA GLY A 25 11.97 -11.60 -1.95
C GLY A 25 10.81 -12.47 -2.42
N VAL A 26 9.62 -12.27 -1.85
CA VAL A 26 8.42 -13.03 -2.20
C VAL A 26 7.25 -12.10 -2.50
N ILE A 27 6.58 -12.34 -3.63
CA ILE A 27 5.36 -11.63 -4.02
C ILE A 27 4.17 -12.35 -3.39
N VAL A 28 3.34 -11.60 -2.69
CA VAL A 28 2.19 -12.11 -1.92
C VAL A 28 0.95 -11.25 -2.14
N PRO A 29 -0.27 -11.83 -2.05
CA PRO A 29 -1.48 -11.02 -1.96
C PRO A 29 -1.52 -10.28 -0.61
N HIS A 30 -2.13 -9.11 -0.56
CA HIS A 30 -2.21 -8.28 0.66
C HIS A 30 -2.77 -9.01 1.89
N GLY A 31 -3.62 -10.02 1.71
CA GLY A 31 -4.12 -10.84 2.82
C GLY A 31 -3.02 -11.45 3.70
N VAL A 32 -1.84 -11.75 3.14
CA VAL A 32 -0.68 -12.27 3.90
C VAL A 32 -0.22 -11.29 4.99
N LEU A 33 -0.43 -9.99 4.78
CA LEU A 33 0.03 -8.92 5.67
C LEU A 33 -0.78 -8.86 6.97
N PHE A 34 -2.06 -9.25 6.94
CA PHE A 34 -2.98 -8.99 8.05
C PHE A 34 -3.82 -10.18 8.51
N ARG A 35 -3.88 -11.28 7.75
CA ARG A 35 -4.69 -12.44 8.15
C ARG A 35 -4.26 -12.98 9.52
N SER A 36 -5.26 -13.30 10.32
CA SER A 36 -5.12 -13.78 11.70
C SER A 36 -4.96 -15.31 11.78
N GLY A 37 -5.02 -15.87 12.99
CA GLY A 37 -4.86 -17.30 13.22
C GLY A 37 -3.43 -17.77 13.01
N ALA A 38 -3.25 -18.96 12.44
CA ALA A 38 -1.92 -19.58 12.29
C ALA A 38 -0.94 -18.74 11.46
N GLU A 39 -1.41 -18.05 10.41
CA GLU A 39 -0.55 -17.15 9.61
C GLU A 39 -0.10 -15.93 10.41
N GLY A 40 -0.98 -15.38 11.26
CA GLY A 40 -0.62 -14.29 12.17
C GLY A 40 0.44 -14.71 13.19
N VAL A 41 0.36 -15.94 13.71
CA VAL A 41 1.38 -16.49 14.63
C VAL A 41 2.74 -16.62 13.93
N ILE A 42 2.76 -17.14 12.71
CA ILE A 42 4.01 -17.29 11.93
C ILE A 42 4.59 -15.91 11.56
N ARG A 43 3.75 -14.99 11.10
CA ARG A 43 4.15 -13.60 10.79
C ARG A 43 4.81 -12.93 11.99
N ARG A 44 4.16 -13.04 13.17
CA ARG A 44 4.72 -12.54 14.43
C ARG A 44 6.11 -13.11 14.70
N LYS A 45 6.33 -14.41 14.48
CA LYS A 45 7.64 -15.05 14.69
C LYS A 45 8.72 -14.50 13.76
N PHE A 46 8.39 -14.20 12.50
CA PHE A 46 9.35 -13.56 11.59
C PHE A 46 9.73 -12.14 12.03
N ILE A 47 8.74 -11.38 12.50
CA ILE A 47 8.97 -10.01 12.99
C ILE A 47 9.79 -10.06 14.28
N GLU A 48 9.39 -10.87 15.27
CA GLU A 48 10.11 -11.06 16.54
C GLU A 48 11.55 -11.57 16.32
N GLY A 49 11.77 -12.40 15.31
CA GLY A 49 13.10 -12.89 14.91
C GLY A 49 13.95 -11.87 14.16
N ASN A 50 13.42 -10.67 13.89
CA ASN A 50 14.03 -9.59 13.12
C ASN A 50 14.49 -9.96 11.69
N VAL A 51 13.84 -10.94 11.05
CA VAL A 51 14.24 -11.37 9.70
C VAL A 51 13.47 -10.66 8.59
N LEU A 52 12.36 -9.98 8.89
CA LEU A 52 11.58 -9.21 7.90
C LEU A 52 12.19 -7.82 7.69
N GLU A 53 12.82 -7.57 6.54
CA GLU A 53 13.53 -6.33 6.23
C GLU A 53 12.62 -5.25 5.63
N ALA A 54 11.69 -5.63 4.76
CA ALA A 54 10.80 -4.68 4.11
C ALA A 54 9.45 -5.27 3.66
N VAL A 55 8.44 -4.40 3.58
CA VAL A 55 7.11 -4.64 3.02
C VAL A 55 6.84 -3.58 1.94
N ILE A 56 6.68 -4.01 0.70
CA ILE A 56 6.54 -3.10 -0.45
C ILE A 56 5.18 -3.35 -1.10
N GLY A 57 4.29 -2.36 -1.05
CA GLY A 57 3.00 -2.39 -1.72
C GLY A 57 3.15 -2.13 -3.20
N LEU A 58 2.51 -2.96 -4.03
CA LEU A 58 2.48 -2.80 -5.47
C LEU A 58 1.12 -2.30 -5.94
N PRO A 59 1.06 -1.67 -7.13
CA PRO A 59 -0.19 -1.28 -7.76
C PRO A 59 -1.19 -2.44 -7.89
N ALA A 60 -2.47 -2.10 -7.84
CA ALA A 60 -3.54 -3.02 -8.24
C ALA A 60 -3.41 -3.40 -9.72
N GLN A 61 -4.05 -4.49 -10.14
CA GLN A 61 -4.09 -4.92 -11.55
C GLN A 61 -2.71 -5.10 -12.22
N LEU A 62 -1.63 -5.32 -11.46
CA LEU A 62 -0.30 -5.54 -12.02
C LEU A 62 -0.14 -6.95 -12.64
N PHE A 63 -0.92 -7.93 -12.17
CA PHE A 63 -0.82 -9.34 -12.60
C PHE A 63 -1.98 -9.74 -13.50
N TYR A 64 -1.71 -10.59 -14.49
CA TYR A 64 -2.75 -11.16 -15.34
C TYR A 64 -3.75 -11.98 -14.52
N GLY A 65 -5.05 -11.79 -14.80
CA GLY A 65 -6.11 -12.63 -14.26
C GLY A 65 -6.61 -12.26 -12.86
N THR A 66 -6.08 -11.22 -12.23
CA THR A 66 -6.61 -10.71 -10.95
C THR A 66 -6.34 -9.21 -10.77
N GLY A 67 -7.34 -8.47 -10.29
CA GLY A 67 -7.17 -7.07 -9.89
C GLY A 67 -6.63 -6.89 -8.47
N ILE A 68 -6.39 -7.98 -7.74
CA ILE A 68 -5.99 -7.94 -6.34
C ILE A 68 -4.60 -7.30 -6.22
N PRO A 69 -4.44 -6.27 -5.37
CA PRO A 69 -3.13 -5.71 -5.04
C PRO A 69 -2.20 -6.75 -4.42
N ALA A 70 -0.94 -6.70 -4.84
CA ALA A 70 0.12 -7.53 -4.30
C ALA A 70 1.09 -6.71 -3.46
N ALA A 71 1.90 -7.39 -2.67
CA ALA A 71 3.02 -6.82 -1.95
C ALA A 71 4.25 -7.71 -2.12
N ILE A 72 5.44 -7.13 -1.96
CA ILE A 72 6.69 -7.85 -1.85
C ILE A 72 7.11 -7.85 -0.39
N LEU A 73 7.38 -9.04 0.16
CA LEU A 73 8.05 -9.18 1.45
C LEU A 73 9.52 -9.50 1.21
N ILE A 74 10.40 -8.75 1.85
CA ILE A 74 11.85 -9.00 1.83
C ILE A 74 12.25 -9.58 3.18
N PHE A 75 12.76 -10.80 3.18
CA PHE A 75 13.37 -11.44 4.35
C PHE A 75 14.89 -11.46 4.19
N ASN A 76 15.60 -11.22 5.29
CA ASN A 76 17.05 -11.16 5.33
C ASN A 76 17.57 -11.86 6.58
N LYS A 77 18.22 -13.00 6.37
CA LYS A 77 18.80 -13.86 7.38
C LYS A 77 20.16 -13.35 7.92
N GLY A 78 20.69 -12.27 7.34
CA GLY A 78 21.87 -11.58 7.85
C GLY A 78 21.60 -10.48 8.86
N ARG A 79 20.32 -10.16 9.13
CA ARG A 79 19.95 -9.13 10.12
C ARG A 79 20.30 -9.60 11.52
N LYS A 80 20.72 -8.64 12.35
CA LYS A 80 20.95 -8.90 13.78
C LYS A 80 19.64 -8.97 14.52
N SER A 81 19.58 -9.71 15.63
CA SER A 81 18.39 -9.70 16.48
C SER A 81 18.08 -8.28 16.95
N TRP A 82 16.83 -7.99 17.35
CA TRP A 82 16.46 -6.67 17.86
C TRP A 82 17.36 -6.17 19.00
N MET A 83 17.84 -7.07 19.86
CA MET A 83 18.74 -6.73 20.97
C MET A 83 20.17 -6.39 20.51
N GLU A 84 20.58 -6.89 19.35
CA GLU A 84 21.92 -6.68 18.77
C GLU A 84 21.92 -5.69 17.61
N ALA A 85 20.76 -5.11 17.28
CA ALA A 85 20.57 -4.19 16.18
C ALA A 85 21.40 -2.92 16.37
N LYS A 86 22.29 -2.64 15.42
CA LYS A 86 23.18 -1.46 15.47
C LYS A 86 22.87 -0.44 14.39
N THR A 87 22.37 -0.89 13.25
CA THR A 87 22.07 -0.04 12.11
C THR A 87 20.57 0.27 12.04
N GLU A 88 20.20 1.37 11.39
CA GLU A 88 18.78 1.69 11.17
C GLU A 88 18.05 0.57 10.41
N ARG A 89 18.76 -0.13 9.52
CA ARG A 89 18.26 -1.30 8.78
C ARG A 89 18.02 -2.53 9.66
N ASP A 90 18.73 -2.67 10.77
CA ASP A 90 18.43 -3.71 11.76
C ASP A 90 17.33 -3.28 12.74
N LYS A 91 17.17 -1.98 12.98
CA LYS A 91 16.22 -1.44 13.97
C LYS A 91 14.82 -1.17 13.42
N HIS A 92 14.63 -1.26 12.11
CA HIS A 92 13.35 -0.94 11.48
C HIS A 92 12.98 -1.93 10.38
N VAL A 93 11.68 -2.06 10.14
CA VAL A 93 11.13 -2.68 8.93
C VAL A 93 10.72 -1.56 7.99
N LEU A 94 11.25 -1.57 6.76
CA LEU A 94 10.91 -0.55 5.77
C LEU A 94 9.56 -0.86 5.12
N PHE A 95 8.60 0.05 5.24
CA PHE A 95 7.37 0.03 4.49
C PHE A 95 7.49 0.97 3.29
N ILE A 96 7.07 0.51 2.11
CA ILE A 96 6.98 1.33 0.89
C ILE A 96 5.57 1.16 0.31
N ASP A 97 4.89 2.26 0.03
CA ASP A 97 3.63 2.28 -0.73
C ASP A 97 3.87 2.76 -2.17
N ALA A 98 4.14 1.82 -3.07
CA ALA A 98 4.24 2.10 -4.50
C ALA A 98 2.90 1.87 -5.23
N SER A 99 1.77 1.84 -4.52
CA SER A 99 0.48 1.52 -5.13
C SER A 99 -0.08 2.61 -6.05
N ARG A 100 0.43 3.85 -5.95
CA ARG A 100 -0.06 5.04 -6.68
C ARG A 100 0.75 5.42 -7.91
N GLU A 101 1.95 4.87 -8.07
CA GLU A 101 2.90 5.25 -9.12
C GLU A 101 3.05 4.13 -10.13
N PHE A 102 2.30 4.25 -11.22
CA PHE A 102 2.27 3.29 -12.32
C PHE A 102 1.67 3.92 -13.58
N GLU A 103 1.91 3.29 -14.73
CA GLU A 103 1.18 3.55 -15.97
C GLU A 103 -0.14 2.76 -15.95
N ASP A 104 -1.27 3.47 -15.97
CA ASP A 104 -2.60 2.86 -16.08
C ASP A 104 -2.74 2.15 -17.43
N GLY A 105 -3.06 0.87 -17.37
CA GLY A 105 -3.33 0.06 -18.56
C GLY A 105 -4.71 -0.56 -18.50
N LYS A 106 -5.44 -0.50 -19.63
CA LYS A 106 -6.85 -0.93 -19.74
C LYS A 106 -7.22 -2.29 -19.14
N LYS A 107 -6.28 -3.23 -19.05
CA LYS A 107 -6.49 -4.57 -18.45
C LYS A 107 -5.43 -4.94 -17.42
N GLN A 108 -4.34 -4.16 -17.36
CA GLN A 108 -3.18 -4.46 -16.56
C GLN A 108 -2.36 -3.18 -16.42
N ASN A 109 -2.11 -2.79 -15.18
CA ASN A 109 -1.22 -1.68 -14.87
C ASN A 109 0.22 -2.09 -15.11
N ARG A 110 1.07 -1.11 -15.41
CA ARG A 110 2.49 -1.33 -15.67
C ARG A 110 3.33 -0.43 -14.78
N LEU A 111 4.32 -1.02 -14.13
CA LEU A 111 5.41 -0.24 -13.54
C LEU A 111 6.34 0.23 -14.66
N ARG A 112 6.51 1.55 -14.77
CA ARG A 112 7.52 2.17 -15.65
C ARG A 112 8.90 2.00 -15.02
N ASP A 113 9.94 2.24 -15.81
CA ASP A 113 11.31 2.13 -15.32
C ASP A 113 11.58 3.13 -14.17
N GLU A 114 10.99 4.33 -14.23
CA GLU A 114 11.06 5.35 -13.17
C GLU A 114 10.39 4.90 -11.86
N ASP A 115 9.24 4.21 -11.94
CA ASP A 115 8.53 3.68 -10.76
C ASP A 115 9.39 2.59 -10.08
N ILE A 116 9.98 1.70 -10.88
CA ILE A 116 10.87 0.64 -10.39
C ILE A 116 12.12 1.26 -9.75
N GLU A 117 12.74 2.23 -10.41
CA GLU A 117 13.94 2.90 -9.91
C GLU A 117 13.67 3.60 -8.57
N LYS A 118 12.51 4.23 -8.40
CA LYS A 118 12.12 4.84 -7.13
C LYS A 118 11.94 3.80 -6.01
N ILE A 119 11.28 2.68 -6.28
CA ILE A 119 11.14 1.58 -5.30
C ILE A 119 12.52 1.06 -4.90
N VAL A 120 13.38 0.78 -5.89
CA VAL A 120 14.71 0.20 -5.67
C VAL A 120 15.64 1.15 -4.95
N SER A 121 15.67 2.43 -5.32
CA SER A 121 16.49 3.45 -4.65
C SER A 121 16.04 3.65 -3.21
N THR A 122 14.74 3.76 -2.96
CA THR A 122 14.18 3.88 -1.60
C THR A 122 14.55 2.66 -0.74
N PHE A 123 14.42 1.45 -1.29
CA PHE A 123 14.83 0.23 -0.59
C PHE A 123 16.34 0.17 -0.33
N ARG A 124 17.18 0.55 -1.29
CA ARG A 124 18.65 0.50 -1.16
C ARG A 124 19.17 1.54 -0.17
N GLU A 125 18.66 2.76 -0.26
CA GLU A 125 19.03 3.87 0.62
C GLU A 125 18.43 3.71 2.02
N PHE A 126 17.37 2.91 2.17
CA PHE A 126 16.69 2.66 3.44
C PHE A 126 16.21 3.95 4.12
N LYS A 127 15.52 4.79 3.34
CA LYS A 127 15.09 6.11 3.78
C LYS A 127 13.57 6.20 3.86
N GLU A 128 13.12 7.07 4.76
CA GLU A 128 11.74 7.56 4.78
C GLU A 128 11.56 8.60 3.68
N VAL A 129 10.38 8.55 3.07
CA VAL A 129 9.93 9.48 2.04
C VAL A 129 8.48 9.79 2.38
N GLU A 130 8.19 11.06 2.56
CA GLU A 130 6.84 11.53 2.91
C GLU A 130 5.78 10.92 1.98
N LYS A 131 4.71 10.38 2.58
CA LYS A 131 3.59 9.70 1.88
C LYS A 131 4.00 8.52 0.98
N TYR A 132 5.21 7.97 1.13
CA TYR A 132 5.70 6.90 0.26
C TYR A 132 6.43 5.79 1.01
N SER A 133 7.25 6.10 2.02
CA SER A 133 7.92 5.09 2.83
C SER A 133 8.08 5.50 4.29
N HIS A 134 8.04 4.50 5.17
CA HIS A 134 8.16 4.63 6.62
C HIS A 134 9.12 3.59 7.19
N LEU A 135 9.94 3.97 8.18
CA LEU A 135 10.81 3.06 8.91
C LEU A 135 10.13 2.67 10.23
N ALA A 136 9.38 1.57 10.20
CA ALA A 136 8.64 1.13 11.38
C ALA A 136 9.56 0.42 12.38
N THR A 137 9.54 0.89 13.62
CA THR A 137 10.12 0.27 14.81
C THR A 137 9.39 -1.02 15.19
N LEU A 138 10.01 -1.86 16.04
CA LEU A 138 9.33 -3.03 16.57
C LEU A 138 8.10 -2.64 17.40
N GLU A 139 8.20 -1.55 18.16
CA GLU A 139 7.15 -1.02 19.01
C GLU A 139 5.92 -0.64 18.18
N GLU A 140 6.09 0.13 17.09
CA GLU A 140 4.98 0.47 16.19
C GLU A 140 4.31 -0.77 15.59
N ILE A 141 5.10 -1.78 15.22
CA ILE A 141 4.56 -3.03 14.67
C ILE A 141 3.80 -3.83 15.76
N GLN A 142 4.25 -3.78 17.01
CA GLN A 142 3.56 -4.40 18.15
C GLN A 142 2.24 -3.70 18.46
N GLU A 143 2.21 -2.37 18.45
CA GLU A 143 0.99 -1.57 18.60
C GLU A 143 -0.01 -1.84 17.48
N ALA A 144 0.49 -2.08 16.26
CA ALA A 144 -0.31 -2.55 15.14
C ALA A 144 -0.69 -4.04 15.21
N GLU A 145 -0.48 -4.73 16.34
CA GLU A 145 -0.76 -6.16 16.55
C GLU A 145 -0.09 -7.09 15.53
N PHE A 146 1.10 -6.72 15.05
CA PHE A 146 1.83 -7.39 13.97
C PHE A 146 1.06 -7.40 12.65
N ASN A 147 0.16 -6.45 12.43
CA ASN A 147 -0.51 -6.23 11.15
C ASN A 147 0.40 -5.42 10.24
N LEU A 148 0.81 -6.00 9.11
CA LEU A 148 1.71 -5.36 8.15
C LEU A 148 0.96 -4.60 7.04
N ASN A 149 -0.32 -4.27 7.23
CA ASN A 149 -1.06 -3.50 6.25
C ASN A 149 -0.43 -2.11 6.09
N ILE A 150 0.01 -1.77 4.88
CA ILE A 150 0.89 -0.63 4.60
C ILE A 150 0.28 0.72 5.02
N PRO A 151 -1.03 0.98 4.82
CA PRO A 151 -1.65 2.23 5.27
C PRO A 151 -1.64 2.45 6.80
N ARG A 152 -1.20 1.47 7.60
CA ARG A 152 -0.97 1.66 9.04
C ARG A 152 0.35 2.35 9.36
N TYR A 153 1.28 2.39 8.39
CA TYR A 153 2.64 2.88 8.57
C TYR A 153 2.95 4.03 7.62
N VAL A 154 2.46 3.95 6.38
CA VAL A 154 2.60 5.03 5.40
C VAL A 154 1.27 5.75 5.31
N ASP A 155 1.21 6.93 5.95
CA ASP A 155 0.06 7.81 5.79
C ASP A 155 0.13 8.45 4.41
N THR A 156 -0.81 8.06 3.56
CA THR A 156 -0.94 8.58 2.19
C THR A 156 -2.16 9.50 2.07
N PHE A 157 -2.78 9.86 3.19
CA PHE A 157 -3.87 10.81 3.20
C PHE A 157 -3.37 12.16 2.68
N GLU A 158 -4.15 12.74 1.78
CA GLU A 158 -4.02 14.13 1.37
C GLU A 158 -5.09 14.87 2.17
N GLU A 159 -4.68 15.83 3.01
CA GLU A 159 -5.64 16.77 3.58
C GLU A 159 -6.35 17.43 2.41
N GLU A 160 -7.67 17.20 2.30
CA GLU A 160 -8.50 17.92 1.35
C GLU A 160 -8.34 19.41 1.63
N GLU A 161 -8.10 20.22 0.59
CA GLU A 161 -8.03 21.66 0.76
C GLU A 161 -9.30 22.15 1.45
N ASP A 162 -9.15 23.02 2.45
CA ASP A 162 -10.29 23.62 3.15
C ASP A 162 -11.25 24.23 2.12
N VAL A 163 -12.43 23.61 1.98
CA VAL A 163 -13.44 24.05 1.04
C VAL A 163 -13.93 25.43 1.48
N ASP A 164 -13.76 26.45 0.62
CA ASP A 164 -14.38 27.75 0.84
C ASP A 164 -15.90 27.60 0.69
N ILE A 165 -16.56 27.43 1.84
CA ILE A 165 -18.02 27.26 1.93
C ILE A 165 -18.75 28.42 1.26
N ALA A 166 -18.21 29.65 1.31
CA ALA A 166 -18.84 30.80 0.67
C ALA A 166 -18.74 30.73 -0.86
N ALA A 167 -17.60 30.28 -1.39
CA ALA A 167 -17.44 30.08 -2.83
C ALA A 167 -18.37 28.97 -3.35
N VAL A 168 -18.43 27.82 -2.66
CA VAL A 168 -19.34 26.72 -3.02
C VAL A 168 -20.80 27.15 -2.94
N GLN A 169 -21.18 27.91 -1.92
CA GLN A 169 -22.55 28.40 -1.79
C GLN A 169 -22.93 29.36 -2.91
N LYS A 170 -21.98 30.19 -3.39
CA LYS A 170 -22.19 31.06 -4.55
C LYS A 170 -22.36 30.24 -5.84
N GLU A 171 -21.53 29.21 -6.02
CA GLU A 171 -21.59 28.32 -7.18
C GLU A 171 -22.93 27.55 -7.23
N ILE A 172 -23.42 27.08 -6.07
CA ILE A 172 -24.76 26.48 -5.96
C ILE A 172 -25.85 27.46 -6.43
N GLN A 173 -25.81 28.71 -5.97
CA GLN A 173 -26.81 29.72 -6.37
C GLN A 173 -26.76 30.03 -7.87
N GLU A 174 -25.58 30.07 -8.46
CA GLU A 174 -25.40 30.27 -9.91
C GLU A 174 -25.98 29.09 -10.70
N ILE A 175 -25.69 27.85 -10.30
CA ILE A 175 -26.22 26.64 -10.92
C ILE A 175 -27.76 26.57 -10.78
N GLU A 176 -28.31 26.94 -9.63
CA GLU A 176 -29.77 26.98 -9.42
C GLU A 176 -30.44 28.01 -10.34
N ALA A 177 -29.80 29.16 -10.58
CA ALA A 177 -30.29 30.17 -11.49
C ALA A 177 -30.26 29.68 -12.95
N GLU A 178 -29.16 29.07 -13.39
CA GLU A 178 -29.04 28.46 -14.72
C GLU A 178 -30.06 27.33 -14.92
N LEU A 179 -30.27 26.50 -13.90
CA LEU A 179 -31.27 25.43 -13.94
C LEU A 179 -32.68 26.00 -14.12
N ALA A 180 -33.02 27.07 -13.40
CA ALA A 180 -34.32 27.72 -13.52
C ALA A 180 -34.53 28.34 -14.91
N GLU A 181 -33.49 28.89 -15.52
CA GLU A 181 -33.54 29.42 -16.89
C GLU A 181 -33.71 28.30 -17.92
N THR A 182 -32.91 27.23 -17.80
CA THR A 182 -33.00 26.05 -18.65
C THR A 182 -34.38 25.40 -18.57
N GLN A 183 -34.97 25.32 -17.38
CA GLN A 183 -36.33 24.80 -17.18
C GLN A 183 -37.40 25.68 -17.85
N LYS A 184 -37.24 27.01 -17.85
CA LYS A 184 -38.15 27.91 -18.59
C LYS A 184 -38.05 27.69 -20.08
N GLU A 185 -36.84 27.55 -20.63
CA GLU A 185 -36.66 27.25 -22.05
C GLU A 185 -37.25 25.90 -22.42
N LEU A 186 -37.01 24.86 -21.61
CA LEU A 186 -37.60 23.54 -21.81
C LEU A 186 -39.12 23.61 -21.84
N LYS A 187 -39.73 24.34 -20.90
CA LYS A 187 -41.18 24.51 -20.84
C LYS A 187 -41.74 25.22 -22.07
N ARG A 188 -41.06 26.28 -22.54
CA ARG A 188 -41.42 26.96 -23.80
C ARG A 188 -41.42 25.98 -24.98
N TYR A 189 -40.38 25.15 -25.11
CA TYR A 189 -40.31 24.16 -26.19
C TYR A 189 -41.41 23.09 -26.08
N LEU A 190 -41.78 22.66 -24.87
CA LEU A 190 -42.89 21.73 -24.66
C LEU A 190 -44.24 22.35 -25.08
N GLU A 191 -44.48 23.61 -24.73
CA GLU A 191 -45.68 24.36 -25.14
C GLU A 191 -45.76 24.54 -26.67
N GLU A 192 -44.64 24.82 -27.33
CA GLU A 192 -44.54 24.91 -28.80
C GLU A 192 -44.84 23.57 -29.51
N LEU A 193 -44.54 22.44 -28.84
CA LEU A 193 -44.81 21.09 -29.34
C LEU A 193 -46.21 20.56 -28.97
N GLY A 194 -47.00 21.34 -28.21
CA GLY A 194 -48.37 20.99 -27.83
C GLY A 194 -48.47 19.91 -26.74
N LEU A 195 -47.43 19.76 -25.90
CA LEU A 195 -47.36 18.84 -24.77
C LEU A 195 -47.56 19.55 -23.42
#